data_AF-A0A6I6A8P8-F1
#
_entry.id   AF-A0A6I6A8P8-F1
#
_cell.length_a   1.000
_cell.length_b   1.000
_cell.length_c   1.000
_cell.angle_alpha   90.00
_cell.angle_beta   90.00
_cell.angle_gamma   90.00
#
_symmetry.space_group_name_H-M   'P 1'
#
loop_
_entity.id
_entity.type
_entity.pdbx_description
1 polymer ?
#
loop_
_entity_poly.entity_id
_entity_poly.type
_entity_poly.pdbx_seq_one_letter_code
_entity_poly.pdbx_strand_id
1 'polypeptide(L)'
;MSGQPRTSKTTIIARILALGASLGTTFFYVLAALGMSAAIGPIWIGAVIGISLFVFVMWAIIRFLGWVMSGDDPSYQQYIAEGGDPYFDGLPPPFNTDSWTQRVGGLSEPDTDFVPPDNWEFQCLKCGARREHQIDICWNCGHGNDVRQCHGCGMLVKEPSFGAFETTGVICPECGTILKS
;
A
#
# COMPACT_ATOMS: atom_id res chain seq x y z
N MET A 1 -11.85 -52.87 -64.15
CA MET A 1 -11.48 -52.06 -62.97
C MET A 1 -10.07 -51.52 -63.21
N SER A 2 -9.93 -50.25 -63.60
CA SER A 2 -8.62 -49.67 -63.95
C SER A 2 -7.75 -49.55 -62.69
N GLY A 3 -6.66 -50.31 -62.66
CA GLY A 3 -5.66 -50.32 -61.58
C GLY A 3 -4.79 -49.06 -61.56
N GLN A 4 -5.39 -47.88 -61.45
CA GLN A 4 -4.62 -46.67 -61.16
C GLN A 4 -4.13 -46.74 -59.71
N PRO A 5 -2.81 -46.58 -59.46
CA PRO A 5 -2.29 -46.57 -58.11
C PRO A 5 -2.87 -45.36 -57.35
N ARG A 6 -3.46 -45.62 -56.17
CA ARG A 6 -4.16 -44.62 -55.35
C ARG A 6 -3.31 -43.41 -54.95
N THR A 7 -1.98 -43.51 -54.97
CA THR A 7 -1.06 -42.41 -54.63
C THR A 7 0.28 -42.63 -55.34
N SER A 8 0.88 -41.56 -55.90
CA SER A 8 2.19 -41.64 -56.54
C SER A 8 3.29 -41.88 -55.50
N LYS A 9 4.36 -42.59 -55.91
CA LYS A 9 5.55 -42.82 -55.06
C LYS A 9 6.19 -41.50 -54.62
N THR A 10 6.16 -40.48 -55.47
CA THR A 10 6.66 -39.13 -55.16
C THR A 10 5.89 -38.48 -54.01
N THR A 11 4.56 -38.57 -54.00
CA THR A 11 3.72 -38.05 -52.92
C THR A 11 3.95 -38.79 -51.60
N ILE A 12 4.20 -40.10 -51.66
CA ILE A 12 4.54 -40.89 -50.46
C ILE A 12 5.88 -40.44 -49.88
N ILE A 13 6.91 -40.27 -50.72
CA ILE A 13 8.23 -39.79 -50.30
C ILE A 13 8.13 -38.37 -49.72
N ALA A 14 7.40 -37.46 -50.39
CA ALA A 14 7.20 -36.09 -49.91
C ALA A 14 6.53 -36.06 -48.52
N ARG A 15 5.53 -36.92 -48.28
CA ARG A 15 4.88 -37.03 -46.96
C ARG A 15 5.81 -37.55 -45.88
N ILE A 16 6.64 -38.55 -46.20
CA ILE A 16 7.64 -39.09 -45.26
C ILE A 16 8.67 -38.01 -44.91
N LEU A 17 9.15 -37.24 -45.90
CA LEU A 17 10.08 -36.14 -45.66
C LEU A 17 9.45 -35.01 -44.83
N ALA A 18 8.20 -34.64 -45.13
CA ALA A 18 7.48 -33.62 -44.36
C ALA A 18 7.26 -34.06 -42.91
N LEU A 19 6.91 -35.34 -42.68
CA LEU A 19 6.78 -35.91 -41.35
C LEU A 19 8.14 -35.97 -40.62
N GLY A 20 9.20 -36.39 -41.30
CA GLY A 20 10.55 -36.41 -40.73
C GLY A 20 11.03 -35.02 -40.34
N ALA A 21 10.79 -34.03 -41.19
CA ALA A 21 11.12 -32.63 -40.92
C ALA A 21 10.32 -32.05 -39.75
N SER A 22 9.02 -32.34 -39.67
CA SER A 22 8.18 -31.84 -38.56
C SER A 22 8.56 -32.47 -37.22
N LEU A 23 8.81 -33.79 -37.19
CA LEU A 23 9.29 -34.49 -36.00
C LEU A 23 10.69 -34.00 -35.57
N GLY A 24 11.62 -33.86 -36.51
CA GLY A 24 12.97 -33.37 -36.24
C GLY A 24 12.96 -31.93 -35.70
N THR A 25 12.14 -31.06 -36.29
CA THR A 25 11.98 -29.67 -35.84
C THR A 25 11.37 -29.61 -34.43
N THR A 26 10.35 -30.42 -34.16
CA THR A 26 9.71 -30.49 -32.84
C THR A 26 10.70 -30.97 -31.78
N PHE A 27 11.46 -32.03 -32.08
CA PHE A 27 12.47 -32.56 -31.19
C PHE A 27 13.57 -31.54 -30.89
N PHE A 28 14.04 -30.82 -31.91
CA PHE A 28 15.01 -29.74 -31.74
C PHE A 28 14.49 -28.63 -30.81
N TYR A 29 13.23 -28.19 -30.99
CA TYR A 29 12.64 -27.18 -30.10
C TYR A 29 12.51 -27.66 -28.65
N VAL A 30 12.12 -28.91 -28.43
CA VAL A 30 12.05 -29.48 -27.08
C VAL A 30 13.43 -29.51 -26.43
N LEU A 31 14.45 -29.97 -27.15
CA LEU A 31 15.82 -29.98 -26.64
C LEU A 31 16.36 -28.57 -26.37
N ALA A 32 16.07 -27.61 -27.25
CA ALA A 32 16.46 -26.21 -27.07
C ALA A 32 15.79 -25.59 -25.83
N ALA A 33 14.49 -25.84 -25.63
CA ALA A 33 13.75 -25.38 -24.46
C ALA A 33 14.31 -26.00 -23.16
N LEU A 34 14.57 -27.31 -23.16
CA LEU A 34 15.20 -28.00 -22.03
C LEU A 34 16.61 -27.47 -21.75
N GLY A 35 17.42 -27.25 -22.79
CA GLY A 35 18.76 -26.69 -22.68
C GLY A 35 18.76 -25.27 -22.09
N MET A 36 17.89 -24.39 -22.59
CA MET A 36 17.72 -23.04 -22.04
C MET A 36 17.21 -23.08 -20.58
N SER A 37 16.27 -23.97 -20.28
CA SER A 37 15.74 -24.13 -18.93
C SER A 37 16.80 -24.63 -17.96
N ALA A 38 17.63 -25.58 -18.37
CA ALA A 38 18.74 -26.09 -17.57
C ALA A 38 19.85 -25.04 -17.38
N ALA A 39 20.12 -24.22 -18.39
CA ALA A 39 21.16 -23.19 -18.33
C ALA A 39 20.73 -21.96 -17.49
N ILE A 40 19.49 -21.49 -17.67
CA ILE A 40 19.03 -20.21 -17.09
C ILE A 40 18.14 -20.44 -15.86
N GLY A 41 17.45 -21.58 -15.77
CA GLY A 41 16.56 -21.90 -14.65
C GLY A 41 17.23 -21.80 -13.28
N PRO A 42 18.42 -22.40 -13.07
CA PRO A 42 19.15 -22.28 -11.81
C PRO A 42 19.53 -20.83 -11.47
N ILE A 43 19.80 -19.99 -12.47
CA ILE A 43 20.11 -18.57 -12.27
C ILE A 43 18.89 -17.83 -11.74
N TRP A 44 17.72 -18.04 -12.34
CA TRP A 44 16.47 -17.44 -11.86
C TRP A 44 16.09 -17.92 -10.47
N ILE A 45 16.18 -19.23 -10.22
CA ILE A 45 15.89 -19.80 -8.90
C ILE A 45 16.85 -19.22 -7.85
N GLY A 46 18.15 -19.19 -8.16
CA GLY A 46 19.17 -18.61 -7.29
C GLY A 46 18.94 -17.12 -7.03
N ALA A 47 18.55 -16.35 -8.06
CA ALA A 47 18.23 -14.94 -7.91
C ALA A 47 17.00 -14.72 -7.04
N VAL A 48 15.91 -15.46 -7.27
CA VAL A 48 14.68 -15.35 -6.46
C VAL A 48 14.97 -15.70 -5.00
N ILE A 49 15.65 -16.82 -4.75
CA ILE A 49 15.99 -17.24 -3.38
C ILE A 49 16.93 -16.23 -2.73
N GLY A 50 17.99 -15.83 -3.42
CA GLY A 50 18.99 -14.92 -2.91
C GLY A 50 18.43 -13.54 -2.57
N ILE A 51 17.64 -12.96 -3.48
CA ILE A 51 16.97 -11.67 -3.25
C ILE A 51 15.95 -11.79 -2.12
N SER A 52 15.14 -12.85 -2.09
CA SER A 52 14.16 -13.05 -1.01
C SER A 52 14.83 -13.17 0.35
N LEU A 53 15.93 -13.93 0.43
CA LEU A 53 16.72 -14.06 1.66
C LEU A 53 17.33 -12.74 2.08
N PHE A 54 17.88 -11.98 1.13
CA PHE A 54 18.45 -10.66 1.41
C PHE A 54 17.39 -9.69 1.96
N VAL A 55 16.22 -9.60 1.31
CA VAL A 55 15.10 -8.76 1.76
C VAL A 55 14.65 -9.17 3.17
N PHE A 56 14.51 -10.47 3.42
CA PHE A 56 14.13 -10.98 4.75
C PHE A 56 15.17 -10.61 5.83
N VAL A 57 16.46 -10.77 5.54
CA VAL A 57 17.55 -10.42 6.47
C VAL A 57 17.56 -8.91 6.74
N MET A 58 17.42 -8.07 5.71
CA MET A 58 17.39 -6.61 5.87
C MET A 58 16.19 -6.15 6.70
N TRP A 59 15.01 -6.69 6.40
CA TRP A 59 13.80 -6.47 7.19
C TRP A 59 14.02 -6.84 8.67
N ALA A 60 14.58 -8.02 8.93
CA ALA A 60 14.83 -8.49 10.30
C ALA A 60 15.84 -7.60 11.05
N ILE A 61 16.93 -7.18 10.38
CA ILE A 61 17.93 -6.26 10.97
C ILE A 61 17.26 -4.94 11.35
N ILE A 62 16.51 -4.33 10.43
CA ILE A 62 15.89 -3.03 10.66
C ILE A 62 14.84 -3.11 11.77
N ARG A 63 14.03 -4.17 11.80
CA ARG A 63 13.04 -4.39 12.85
C ARG A 63 13.68 -4.65 14.21
N PHE A 64 14.80 -5.37 14.24
CA PHE A 64 15.59 -5.57 15.45
C PHE A 64 16.21 -4.25 15.95
N LEU A 65 16.82 -3.46 15.07
CA LEU A 65 17.38 -2.15 15.43
C LEU A 65 16.30 -1.19 15.95
N GLY A 66 15.14 -1.12 15.28
CA GLY A 66 13.99 -0.34 15.75
C GLY A 66 13.53 -0.74 17.15
N TRP A 67 13.47 -2.05 17.41
CA TRP A 67 13.14 -2.56 18.75
C TRP A 67 14.22 -2.24 19.79
N VAL A 68 15.51 -2.37 19.46
CA VAL A 68 16.61 -2.01 20.39
C VAL A 68 16.61 -0.52 20.73
N MET A 69 16.28 0.34 19.76
CA MET A 69 16.31 1.80 19.94
C MET A 69 15.06 2.37 20.60
N SER A 70 13.89 1.82 20.28
CA SER A 70 12.59 2.40 20.66
C SER A 70 11.62 1.39 21.25
N GLY A 71 12.07 0.18 21.61
CA GLY A 71 11.21 -0.90 22.10
C GLY A 71 10.44 -0.56 23.38
N ASP A 72 10.98 0.31 24.24
CA ASP A 72 10.30 0.74 25.46
C ASP A 72 9.42 1.99 25.26
N ASP A 73 9.43 2.59 24.06
CA ASP A 73 8.63 3.77 23.73
C ASP A 73 7.17 3.38 23.43
N PRO A 74 6.18 3.89 24.18
CA PRO A 74 4.77 3.63 23.92
C PRO A 74 4.33 3.99 22.49
N SER A 75 4.92 5.02 21.89
CA SER A 75 4.59 5.45 20.53
C SER A 75 5.08 4.44 19.49
N TYR A 76 6.27 3.89 19.66
CA TYR A 76 6.80 2.83 18.80
C TYR A 76 5.98 1.55 18.93
N GLN A 77 5.58 1.19 20.16
CA GLN A 77 4.73 0.02 20.38
C GLN A 77 3.35 0.17 19.74
N GLN A 78 2.75 1.37 19.82
CA GLN A 78 1.49 1.67 19.12
C GLN A 78 1.66 1.58 17.60
N TYR A 79 2.69 2.20 17.04
CA TYR A 79 3.00 2.13 15.60
C TYR A 79 3.11 0.69 15.08
N ILE A 80 3.84 -0.17 15.80
CA ILE A 80 3.97 -1.60 15.45
C ILE A 80 2.62 -2.34 15.59
N ALA A 81 1.84 -2.03 16.62
CA ALA A 81 0.53 -2.65 16.88
C ALA A 81 -0.52 -2.29 15.81
N GLU A 82 -0.42 -1.09 15.23
CA GLU A 82 -1.27 -0.61 14.14
C GLU A 82 -0.85 -1.15 12.76
N GLY A 83 0.24 -1.92 12.70
CA GLY A 83 0.73 -2.57 11.48
C GLY A 83 1.89 -1.85 10.79
N GLY A 84 2.43 -0.80 11.39
CA GLY A 84 3.62 -0.10 10.88
C GLY A 84 4.84 -1.03 10.77
N ASP A 85 5.65 -0.79 9.73
CA ASP A 85 6.87 -1.54 9.48
C ASP A 85 8.01 -0.60 9.07
N PRO A 86 9.05 -0.40 9.91
CA PRO A 86 10.12 0.55 9.64
C PRO A 86 10.90 0.28 8.35
N TYR A 87 10.87 -0.95 7.82
CA TYR A 87 11.53 -1.29 6.57
C TYR A 87 10.64 -0.96 5.37
N PHE A 88 9.41 -1.45 5.35
CA PHE A 88 8.50 -1.27 4.22
C PHE A 88 7.97 0.17 4.10
N ASP A 89 7.76 0.87 5.21
CA ASP A 89 7.21 2.23 5.20
C ASP A 89 8.18 3.28 4.63
N GLY A 90 9.48 2.98 4.66
CA GLY A 90 10.53 3.77 4.04
C GLY A 90 10.71 3.55 2.53
N LEU A 91 10.05 2.55 1.93
CA LEU A 91 10.25 2.22 0.52
C LEU A 91 9.38 3.10 -0.40
N PRO A 92 9.87 3.46 -1.60
CA PRO A 92 9.05 4.13 -2.59
C PRO A 92 8.07 3.16 -3.27
N PRO A 93 7.09 3.68 -4.03
CA PRO A 93 6.30 2.86 -4.96
C PRO A 93 7.23 2.07 -5.91
N PRO A 94 6.88 0.82 -6.26
CA PRO A 94 5.64 0.11 -5.99
C PRO A 94 5.59 -0.67 -4.67
N PHE A 95 6.62 -0.57 -3.81
CA PHE A 95 6.75 -1.43 -2.63
C PHE A 95 5.95 -0.93 -1.43
N ASN A 96 5.79 0.39 -1.32
CA ASN A 96 4.77 1.03 -0.51
C ASN A 96 4.05 2.02 -1.43
N THR A 97 2.74 1.87 -1.58
CA THR A 97 1.86 2.75 -2.37
C THR A 97 0.99 3.66 -1.51
N ASP A 98 1.19 3.62 -0.20
CA ASP A 98 0.45 4.45 0.75
C ASP A 98 0.79 5.91 0.50
N SER A 99 -0.20 6.76 0.74
CA SER A 99 0.00 8.19 0.63
C SER A 99 0.90 8.71 1.73
N TRP A 100 1.41 9.94 1.56
CA TRP A 100 2.21 10.58 2.60
C TRP A 100 1.46 10.73 3.93
N THR A 101 0.13 10.91 3.87
CA THR A 101 -0.73 10.97 5.07
C THR A 101 -0.71 9.66 5.83
N GLN A 102 -0.84 8.52 5.11
CA GLN A 102 -0.80 7.20 5.72
C GLN A 102 0.59 6.87 6.26
N ARG A 103 1.66 7.21 5.54
CA ARG A 103 3.05 6.91 5.97
C ARG A 103 3.49 7.72 7.19
N VAL A 104 3.10 8.99 7.27
CA VAL A 104 3.51 9.88 8.37
C VAL A 104 2.54 9.81 9.54
N GLY A 105 1.24 9.72 9.25
CA GLY A 105 0.18 9.80 10.26
C GLY A 105 -0.32 8.45 10.76
N GLY A 106 -0.05 7.34 10.08
CA GLY A 106 -0.60 6.01 10.42
C GLY A 106 -2.11 5.89 10.27
N LEU A 107 -2.77 6.90 9.68
CA LEU A 107 -4.22 7.00 9.60
C LEU A 107 -4.68 6.74 8.17
N SER A 108 -5.78 6.00 8.02
CA SER A 108 -6.39 5.70 6.72
C SER A 108 -6.71 7.00 5.98
N GLU A 109 -6.51 7.00 4.67
CA GLU A 109 -6.98 8.13 3.87
C GLU A 109 -8.49 8.31 4.05
N PRO A 110 -8.94 9.57 4.18
CA PRO A 110 -10.36 9.87 4.27
C PRO A 110 -11.11 9.37 3.02
N ASP A 111 -12.26 8.71 3.20
CA ASP A 111 -13.09 8.15 2.13
C ASP A 111 -13.87 9.26 1.40
N THR A 112 -13.18 9.99 0.53
CA THR A 112 -13.73 11.14 -0.17
C THR A 112 -12.93 11.44 -1.44
N ASP A 113 -13.62 11.92 -2.48
CA ASP A 113 -13.02 12.31 -3.76
C ASP A 113 -12.13 13.57 -3.67
N PHE A 114 -12.13 14.25 -2.52
CA PHE A 114 -11.27 15.41 -2.30
C PHE A 114 -9.89 14.94 -1.86
N VAL A 115 -8.91 15.14 -2.74
CA VAL A 115 -7.49 14.96 -2.41
C VAL A 115 -6.96 16.28 -1.85
N PRO A 116 -6.64 16.37 -0.55
CA PRO A 116 -6.07 17.58 0.01
C PRO A 116 -4.69 17.88 -0.61
N PRO A 117 -4.35 19.16 -0.85
CA PRO A 117 -3.03 19.57 -1.33
C PRO A 117 -1.87 19.07 -0.48
N ASP A 118 -0.71 18.83 -1.12
CA ASP A 118 0.48 18.30 -0.44
C ASP A 118 1.14 19.25 0.56
N ASN A 119 0.85 20.54 0.48
CA ASN A 119 1.33 21.56 1.42
C ASN A 119 0.50 21.67 2.71
N TRP A 120 -0.50 20.81 2.91
CA TRP A 120 -1.29 20.77 4.13
C TRP A 120 -0.56 19.96 5.22
N GLU A 121 0.04 20.66 6.17
CA GLU A 121 0.90 20.06 7.21
C GLU A 121 0.14 19.58 8.45
N PHE A 122 -1.10 20.05 8.66
CA PHE A 122 -1.90 19.72 9.86
C PHE A 122 -2.78 18.50 9.64
N GLN A 123 -3.12 17.77 10.72
CA GLN A 123 -3.99 16.59 10.67
C GLN A 123 -5.19 16.73 11.59
N CYS A 124 -6.31 16.13 11.20
CA CYS A 124 -7.49 15.97 12.03
C CYS A 124 -7.23 15.02 13.22
N LEU A 125 -7.42 15.47 14.46
CA LEU A 125 -7.30 14.58 15.64
C LEU A 125 -8.35 13.46 15.68
N LYS A 126 -9.50 13.62 15.00
CA LYS A 126 -10.57 12.61 15.01
C LYS A 126 -10.47 11.57 13.90
N CYS A 127 -10.05 11.97 12.70
CA CYS A 127 -10.04 11.09 11.52
C CYS A 127 -8.72 11.10 10.73
N GLY A 128 -7.69 11.83 11.17
CA GLY A 128 -6.38 11.87 10.51
C GLY A 128 -6.27 12.65 9.21
N ALA A 129 -7.39 13.07 8.61
CA ALA A 129 -7.38 13.81 7.36
C ALA A 129 -6.51 15.10 7.44
N ARG A 130 -5.68 15.34 6.41
CA ARG A 130 -4.87 16.57 6.27
C ARG A 130 -5.76 17.81 6.28
N ARG A 131 -5.29 18.92 6.84
CA ARG A 131 -5.98 20.22 6.85
C ARG A 131 -5.05 21.37 6.55
N GLU A 132 -5.64 22.44 6.03
CA GLU A 132 -4.93 23.66 5.69
C GLU A 132 -4.34 24.36 6.91
N HIS A 133 -5.10 24.43 8.02
CA HIS A 133 -4.71 25.14 9.22
C HIS A 133 -4.79 24.26 10.48
N GLN A 134 -3.99 24.60 11.49
CA GLN A 134 -4.03 23.96 12.81
C GLN A 134 -5.40 24.10 13.48
N ILE A 135 -6.09 25.21 13.20
CA ILE A 135 -7.43 25.53 13.65
C ILE A 135 -8.33 25.63 12.43
N ASP A 136 -9.02 24.54 12.10
CA ASP A 136 -9.95 24.50 10.97
C ASP A 136 -11.07 23.48 11.22
N ILE A 137 -12.12 23.50 10.41
CA ILE A 137 -13.15 22.46 10.34
C ILE A 137 -12.63 21.32 9.46
N CYS A 138 -12.83 20.08 9.89
CA CYS A 138 -12.42 18.94 9.08
C CYS A 138 -13.33 18.83 7.88
N TRP A 139 -12.79 19.02 6.67
CA TRP A 139 -13.53 18.78 5.44
C TRP A 139 -14.02 17.33 5.33
N ASN A 140 -13.31 16.36 5.93
CA ASN A 140 -13.71 14.94 5.92
C ASN A 140 -14.77 14.61 6.99
N CYS A 141 -14.45 14.75 8.28
CA CYS A 141 -15.34 14.28 9.36
C CYS A 141 -16.15 15.38 10.06
N GLY A 142 -16.01 16.64 9.64
CA GLY A 142 -16.70 17.79 10.24
C GLY A 142 -16.22 18.21 11.63
N HIS A 143 -15.22 17.53 12.23
CA HIS A 143 -14.72 17.92 13.56
C HIS A 143 -14.19 19.36 13.57
N GLY A 144 -14.51 20.11 14.62
CA GLY A 144 -14.31 21.57 14.67
C GLY A 144 -15.55 22.37 14.26
N ASN A 145 -16.60 21.71 13.76
CA ASN A 145 -17.92 22.30 13.51
C ASN A 145 -18.92 21.96 14.64
N ASP A 146 -18.42 21.53 15.79
CA ASP A 146 -19.23 21.07 16.90
C ASP A 146 -19.97 22.25 17.56
N VAL A 147 -21.22 22.01 17.95
CA VAL A 147 -22.07 23.00 18.63
C VAL A 147 -22.55 22.39 19.94
N ARG A 148 -22.35 23.11 21.05
CA ARG A 148 -22.86 22.71 22.37
C ARG A 148 -23.77 23.78 22.94
N GLN A 149 -24.79 23.33 23.65
CA GLN A 149 -25.64 24.23 24.41
C GLN A 149 -24.94 24.61 25.73
N CYS A 150 -24.89 25.89 26.04
CA CYS A 150 -24.36 26.37 27.30
C CYS A 150 -25.30 26.02 28.45
N HIS A 151 -24.79 25.33 29.47
CA HIS A 151 -25.58 24.99 30.66
C HIS A 151 -26.01 26.21 31.49
N GLY A 152 -25.30 27.33 31.38
CA GLY A 152 -25.58 28.54 32.16
C GLY A 152 -26.73 29.39 31.59
N CYS A 153 -26.72 29.65 30.28
CA CYS A 153 -27.69 30.55 29.62
C CYS A 153 -28.53 29.86 28.53
N GLY A 154 -28.24 28.61 28.19
CA GLY A 154 -28.98 27.86 27.17
C GLY A 154 -28.64 28.23 25.72
N MET A 155 -27.71 29.16 25.48
CA MET A 155 -27.30 29.53 24.11
C MET A 155 -26.51 28.41 23.43
N LEU A 156 -26.64 28.29 22.11
CA LEU A 156 -25.80 27.39 21.33
C LEU A 156 -24.46 28.07 21.03
N VAL A 157 -23.37 27.47 21.49
CA VAL A 157 -22.00 27.94 21.25
C VAL A 157 -21.34 27.01 20.26
N LYS A 158 -20.83 27.59 19.17
CA LYS A 158 -20.03 26.89 18.18
C LYS A 158 -18.58 26.82 18.65
N GLU A 159 -17.92 25.70 18.39
CA GLU A 159 -16.51 25.54 18.71
C GLU A 159 -15.67 26.58 17.94
N PRO A 160 -14.82 27.36 18.63
CA PRO A 160 -14.00 28.39 17.98
C PRO A 160 -12.74 27.83 17.35
N SER A 161 -12.28 26.67 17.84
CA SER A 161 -11.08 26.02 17.36
C SER A 161 -11.08 24.53 17.61
N PHE A 162 -10.27 23.82 16.86
CA PHE A 162 -10.31 22.37 16.75
C PHE A 162 -10.20 21.64 18.10
N GLY A 163 -11.27 20.98 18.54
CA GLY A 163 -11.26 20.21 19.80
C GLY A 163 -11.13 21.07 21.06
N ALA A 164 -11.41 22.37 20.97
CA ALA A 164 -11.43 23.28 22.11
C ALA A 164 -12.41 22.85 23.20
N PHE A 165 -13.54 22.20 22.86
CA PHE A 165 -14.43 21.63 23.87
C PHE A 165 -13.77 20.51 24.66
N GLU A 166 -12.86 19.74 24.08
CA GLU A 166 -12.21 18.60 24.76
C GLU A 166 -10.90 19.01 25.45
N THR A 167 -10.15 19.94 24.86
CA THR A 167 -8.81 20.32 25.30
C THR A 167 -8.82 21.50 26.27
N THR A 168 -9.05 22.71 25.78
CA THR A 168 -8.92 23.97 26.54
C THR A 168 -10.20 24.40 27.25
N GLY A 169 -11.35 23.90 26.81
CA GLY A 169 -12.66 24.48 27.10
C GLY A 169 -12.96 25.69 26.22
N VAL A 170 -14.25 25.95 26.00
CA VAL A 170 -14.76 27.12 25.25
C VAL A 170 -15.55 28.01 26.19
N ILE A 171 -15.22 29.30 26.27
CA ILE A 171 -15.96 30.24 27.12
C ILE A 171 -17.23 30.68 26.41
N CYS A 172 -18.37 30.50 27.06
CA CYS A 172 -19.66 31.03 26.60
C CYS A 172 -19.60 32.57 26.55
N PRO A 173 -19.87 33.21 25.40
CA PRO A 173 -19.74 34.66 25.27
C PRO A 173 -20.81 35.44 26.04
N GLU A 174 -21.95 34.80 26.38
CA GLU A 174 -23.06 35.47 27.06
C GLU A 174 -22.94 35.42 28.59
N CYS A 175 -22.58 34.26 29.16
CA CYS A 175 -22.56 34.07 30.62
C CYS A 175 -21.18 33.71 31.20
N GLY A 176 -20.14 33.64 30.36
CA GLY A 176 -18.76 33.36 30.79
C GLY A 176 -18.51 31.92 31.28
N THR A 177 -19.50 31.03 31.21
CA THR A 177 -19.34 29.62 31.61
C THR A 177 -18.41 28.89 30.65
N ILE A 178 -17.45 28.13 31.20
CA ILE A 178 -16.56 27.28 30.42
C ILE A 178 -17.32 25.99 30.02
N LEU A 179 -17.34 25.73 28.72
CA LEU A 179 -17.89 24.53 28.09
C LEU A 179 -16.74 23.58 27.83
N LYS A 180 -16.69 22.48 28.58
CA LYS A 180 -15.70 21.41 28.40
C LYS A 180 -16.40 20.05 28.40
N SER A 181 -15.84 19.11 27.64
CA SER A 181 -16.28 17.70 27.62
C SER A 181 -15.86 16.92 28.85
#